data_AF-A0A382QGS5-F1
#
_entry.id   AF-A0A382QGS5-F1
#
_cell.length_a   1.000
_cell.length_b   1.000
_cell.length_c   1.000
_cell.angle_alpha   90.00
_cell.angle_beta   90.00
_cell.angle_gamma   90.00
#
_symmetry.space_group_name_H-M   'P 1'
#
loop_
_entity.id
_entity.type
_entity.pdbx_description
1 polymer ?
#
loop_
_entity_poly.entity_id
_entity_poly.type
_entity_poly.pdbx_seq_one_letter_code
_entity_poly.pdbx_strand_id
1 'polypeptide(L)'
;MKIKYGRQEITKDDVAAVVDVLNSDLLTQGPVVPSFEKVTCEYTGAKHAVAVNSATSALHIACMALDLGPGDWLWTCPNTFVATSNCALYCGAKIDFVDIDPQSYNISVE
;
A
#
# COMPACT_ATOMS: atom_id res chain seq x y z
N MET A 1 28.34 -16.03 -11.79
CA MET A 1 27.07 -15.26 -11.96
C MET A 1 26.29 -15.36 -10.66
N LYS A 2 25.93 -14.24 -10.01
CA LYS A 2 25.14 -14.25 -8.77
C LYS A 2 23.66 -14.08 -9.13
N ILE A 3 22.82 -15.01 -8.71
CA ILE A 3 21.35 -14.90 -8.82
C ILE A 3 20.86 -14.04 -7.65
N LYS A 4 20.13 -12.97 -7.94
CA LYS A 4 19.55 -12.08 -6.92
C LYS A 4 18.16 -12.60 -6.51
N TYR A 5 17.79 -12.40 -5.25
CA TYR A 5 16.46 -12.75 -4.73
C TYR A 5 15.33 -11.93 -5.39
N GLY A 6 15.58 -10.64 -5.65
CA GLY A 6 14.66 -9.75 -6.35
C GLY A 6 15.41 -8.74 -7.22
N ARG A 7 14.78 -8.32 -8.31
CA ARG A 7 15.26 -7.28 -9.23
C ARG A 7 14.06 -6.61 -9.88
N GLN A 8 14.08 -5.29 -9.95
CA GLN A 8 13.10 -4.50 -10.68
C GLN A 8 13.29 -4.69 -12.19
N GLU A 9 12.18 -4.84 -12.90
CA GLU A 9 12.13 -4.67 -14.34
C GLU A 9 11.82 -3.21 -14.64
N ILE A 10 12.70 -2.56 -15.40
CA ILE A 10 12.54 -1.17 -15.84
C ILE A 10 12.77 -1.16 -17.36
N THR A 11 11.76 -0.73 -18.09
CA THR A 11 11.73 -0.69 -19.55
C THR A 11 12.09 0.70 -20.06
N LYS A 12 12.19 0.86 -21.39
CA LYS A 12 12.40 2.18 -22.00
C LYS A 12 11.17 3.09 -21.83
N ASP A 13 9.98 2.50 -21.79
CA ASP A 13 8.73 3.23 -21.66
C ASP A 13 8.60 3.81 -20.24
N ASP A 14 9.06 3.09 -19.22
CA ASP A 14 9.13 3.61 -17.83
C ASP A 14 10.04 4.84 -17.74
N VAL A 15 11.21 4.79 -18.40
CA VAL A 15 12.16 5.91 -18.43
C VAL A 15 11.57 7.09 -19.19
N ALA A 16 10.94 6.83 -20.35
CA ALA A 16 10.30 7.88 -21.14
C ALA A 16 9.19 8.59 -20.34
N ALA A 17 8.33 7.84 -19.64
CA ALA A 17 7.28 8.42 -18.80
C ALA A 17 7.83 9.35 -17.70
N VAL A 18 8.95 8.98 -17.07
CA VAL A 18 9.62 9.85 -16.08
C VAL A 18 10.21 11.09 -16.75
N VAL A 19 10.87 10.94 -17.90
CA VAL A 19 11.45 12.06 -18.65
C VAL A 19 10.38 13.05 -19.10
N ASP A 20 9.22 12.56 -19.54
CA ASP A 20 8.09 13.40 -19.94
C ASP A 20 7.60 14.26 -18.77
N VAL A 21 7.51 13.70 -17.56
CA VAL A 21 7.18 14.47 -16.35
C VAL A 21 8.28 15.47 -16.02
N LEU A 22 9.55 15.07 -16.09
CA LEU A 22 10.70 15.95 -15.80
C LEU A 22 10.78 17.16 -16.75
N ASN A 23 10.31 17.02 -17.99
CA ASN A 23 10.24 18.09 -18.98
C ASN A 23 8.93 18.90 -18.91
N SER A 24 7.99 18.53 -18.04
CA SER A 24 6.72 19.24 -17.84
C SER A 24 6.82 20.31 -16.73
N ASP A 25 5.79 21.15 -16.62
CA ASP A 25 5.74 22.20 -15.60
C ASP A 25 5.43 21.67 -14.17
N LEU A 26 4.98 20.42 -14.03
CA LEU A 26 4.42 19.89 -12.78
C LEU A 26 5.11 18.58 -12.35
N LEU A 27 6.06 18.69 -11.43
CA LEU A 27 6.83 17.54 -10.91
C LEU A 27 6.19 16.82 -9.71
N THR A 28 5.23 17.45 -9.02
CA THR A 28 4.59 16.88 -7.83
C THR A 28 3.11 16.61 -8.10
N GLN A 29 2.24 17.57 -7.87
CA GLN A 29 0.81 17.47 -8.15
C GLN A 29 0.55 17.80 -9.61
N GLY A 30 0.73 16.80 -10.47
CA GLY A 30 0.48 16.86 -11.90
C GLY A 30 -0.63 15.92 -12.37
N PRO A 31 -1.01 15.99 -13.65
CA PRO A 31 -2.09 15.19 -14.23
C PRO A 31 -1.81 13.67 -14.24
N VAL A 32 -0.56 13.26 -14.04
CA VAL A 32 -0.15 11.85 -13.99
C VAL A 32 -0.74 11.14 -12.78
N VAL A 33 -0.84 11.80 -11.62
CA VAL A 33 -1.39 11.18 -10.40
C VAL A 33 -2.89 10.83 -10.57
N PRO A 34 -3.79 11.75 -10.98
CA PRO A 34 -5.18 11.41 -11.26
C PRO A 34 -5.35 10.37 -12.38
N SER A 35 -4.46 10.38 -13.37
CA SER A 35 -4.49 9.38 -14.45
C SER A 35 -4.16 7.97 -13.91
N PHE A 36 -3.17 7.86 -13.03
CA PHE A 36 -2.83 6.61 -12.36
C PHE A 36 -3.95 6.11 -11.44
N GLU A 37 -4.56 7.00 -10.66
CA GLU A 37 -5.71 6.68 -9.82
C GLU A 37 -6.89 6.15 -10.65
N LYS A 38 -7.19 6.81 -11.77
CA LYS A 38 -8.26 6.37 -12.69
C LYS A 38 -7.98 4.96 -13.24
N VAL A 39 -6.79 4.70 -13.77
CA VAL A 39 -6.42 3.37 -14.29
C VAL A 39 -6.43 2.32 -13.19
N THR A 40 -6.07 2.68 -11.95
CA THR A 40 -6.16 1.78 -10.80
C THR A 40 -7.61 1.41 -10.49
N CYS A 41 -8.56 2.35 -10.54
CA CYS A 41 -9.98 2.05 -10.42
C CYS A 41 -10.46 1.11 -11.54
N GLU A 42 -10.08 1.38 -12.79
CA GLU A 42 -10.46 0.54 -13.94
C GLU A 42 -9.92 -0.89 -13.81
N TYR A 43 -8.68 -1.04 -13.33
CA TYR A 43 -8.04 -2.35 -13.13
C TYR A 43 -8.65 -3.14 -11.96
N THR A 44 -8.96 -2.48 -10.84
CA THR A 44 -9.44 -3.13 -9.61
C THR A 44 -10.95 -3.25 -9.53
N GLY A 45 -11.69 -2.46 -10.31
CA GLY A 45 -13.15 -2.29 -10.17
C GLY A 45 -13.57 -1.42 -8.97
N ALA A 46 -12.62 -0.80 -8.26
CA ALA A 46 -12.93 0.10 -7.15
C ALA A 46 -13.60 1.39 -7.64
N LYS A 47 -14.48 1.97 -6.82
CA LYS A 47 -15.13 3.26 -7.12
C LYS A 47 -14.16 4.44 -7.06
N HIS A 48 -13.15 4.33 -6.20
CA HIS A 48 -12.16 5.37 -5.91
C HIS A 48 -10.78 4.74 -5.67
N ALA A 49 -9.74 5.49 -5.99
CA ALA A 49 -8.34 5.17 -5.71
C ALA A 49 -7.64 6.45 -5.26
N VAL A 50 -6.66 6.31 -4.35
CA VAL A 50 -5.84 7.40 -3.84
C VAL A 50 -4.38 6.98 -3.91
N ALA A 51 -3.58 7.68 -4.70
CA ALA A 51 -2.16 7.42 -4.83
C ALA A 51 -1.40 8.03 -3.65
N VAL A 52 -0.47 7.25 -3.09
CA VAL A 52 0.37 7.68 -1.97
C VAL A 52 1.81 7.21 -2.18
N ASN A 53 2.73 7.73 -1.37
CA ASN A 53 4.16 7.44 -1.49
C ASN A 53 4.58 6.03 -1.01
N SER A 54 3.74 5.30 -0.28
CA SER A 54 4.02 3.93 0.16
C SER A 54 2.76 3.18 0.60
N ALA A 55 2.79 1.85 0.56
CA ALA A 55 1.71 1.01 1.09
C ALA A 55 1.51 1.20 2.62
N THR A 56 2.56 1.51 3.39
CA THR A 56 2.44 1.84 4.81
C THR A 56 1.64 3.13 5.00
N SER A 57 1.93 4.16 4.22
CA SER A 57 1.15 5.42 4.25
C SER A 57 -0.29 5.19 3.84
N ALA A 58 -0.55 4.32 2.85
CA ALA A 58 -1.91 3.94 2.44
C ALA A 58 -2.68 3.30 3.60
N LEU A 59 -2.09 2.30 4.26
CA LEU A 59 -2.71 1.63 5.41
C LEU A 59 -2.93 2.59 6.57
N HIS A 60 -1.97 3.48 6.85
CA HIS A 60 -2.10 4.45 7.92
C HIS A 60 -3.27 5.42 7.68
N ILE A 61 -3.36 6.03 6.50
CA ILE A 61 -4.47 6.95 6.21
C ILE A 61 -5.82 6.21 6.11
N ALA A 62 -5.82 4.93 5.70
CA ALA A 62 -7.02 4.12 5.72
C ALA A 62 -7.51 3.85 7.15
N CYS A 63 -6.59 3.56 8.09
CA CYS A 63 -6.92 3.43 9.50
C CYS A 63 -7.45 4.76 10.08
N MET A 64 -6.80 5.88 9.76
CA MET A 64 -7.27 7.21 10.18
C MET A 64 -8.66 7.54 9.61
N ALA A 65 -8.93 7.19 8.35
CA ALA A 65 -10.22 7.42 7.71
C ALA A 65 -11.36 6.56 8.30
N LEU A 66 -11.02 5.47 8.99
CA LEU A 66 -11.96 4.64 9.76
C LEU A 66 -12.07 5.09 11.23
N ASP A 67 -11.44 6.20 11.61
CA ASP A 67 -11.35 6.71 12.98
C ASP A 67 -10.76 5.70 13.98
N LEU A 68 -9.90 4.78 13.53
CA LEU A 68 -9.20 3.84 14.40
C LEU A 68 -8.34 4.61 15.42
N GLY A 69 -8.47 4.33 16.71
CA GLY A 69 -7.74 5.09 17.73
C GLY A 69 -7.59 4.43 19.10
N PRO A 70 -7.26 5.21 20.14
CA PRO A 70 -7.10 4.72 21.50
C PRO A 70 -8.38 4.06 22.03
N GLY A 71 -8.25 2.80 22.48
CA GLY A 71 -9.38 2.00 22.95
C GLY A 71 -9.85 0.97 21.92
N ASP A 72 -9.52 1.16 20.65
CA ASP A 72 -9.84 0.23 19.57
C ASP A 72 -8.78 -0.87 19.41
N TRP A 73 -9.16 -1.88 18.62
CA TRP A 73 -8.33 -3.02 18.26
C TRP A 73 -8.25 -3.18 16.75
N LEU A 74 -7.05 -3.43 16.24
CA LEU A 74 -6.82 -3.94 14.90
C LEU A 74 -6.44 -5.42 15.01
N TRP A 75 -7.27 -6.29 14.43
CA TRP A 75 -6.95 -7.69 14.25
C TRP A 75 -6.11 -7.91 13.00
N THR A 76 -4.99 -8.59 13.18
CA THR A 76 -4.13 -9.01 12.09
C THR A 76 -3.42 -10.30 12.46
N CYS A 77 -2.45 -10.72 11.66
CA CYS A 77 -1.72 -11.96 11.83
C CYS A 77 -0.24 -11.67 12.12
N PRO A 78 0.46 -12.47 12.95
CA PRO A 78 1.89 -12.29 13.18
C PRO A 78 2.73 -12.64 11.94
N ASN A 79 2.20 -13.44 11.01
CA ASN A 79 2.83 -13.78 9.74
C ASN A 79 2.46 -12.77 8.63
N THR A 80 2.86 -11.51 8.82
CA THR A 80 2.66 -10.42 7.85
C THR A 80 3.85 -9.47 7.85
N PHE A 81 3.90 -8.53 6.91
CA PHE A 81 4.87 -7.44 6.98
C PHE A 81 4.52 -6.46 8.10
N VAL A 82 5.51 -6.04 8.89
CA VAL A 82 5.32 -5.24 10.12
C VAL A 82 4.53 -3.93 9.92
N ALA A 83 4.46 -3.41 8.69
CA ALA A 83 3.64 -2.24 8.37
C ALA A 83 2.19 -2.41 8.80
N THR A 84 1.62 -3.62 8.72
CA THR A 84 0.21 -3.87 9.06
C THR A 84 -0.09 -3.54 10.53
N SER A 85 0.68 -4.08 11.48
CA SER A 85 0.49 -3.81 12.91
C SER A 85 0.97 -2.42 13.31
N ASN A 86 2.02 -1.90 12.68
CA ASN A 86 2.50 -0.55 12.94
C ASN A 86 1.45 0.53 12.63
N CYS A 87 0.59 0.34 11.62
CA CYS A 87 -0.44 1.32 11.30
C CYS A 87 -1.47 1.49 12.44
N ALA A 88 -1.78 0.43 13.19
CA ALA A 88 -2.59 0.55 14.41
C ALA A 88 -1.88 1.37 15.48
N LEU A 89 -0.58 1.10 15.71
CA LEU A 89 0.22 1.85 16.68
C LEU A 89 0.33 3.34 16.33
N TYR A 90 0.47 3.67 15.04
CA TYR A 90 0.50 5.07 14.58
C TYR A 90 -0.80 5.81 14.92
N CYS A 91 -1.93 5.11 14.91
CA CYS A 91 -3.23 5.64 15.30
C CYS A 91 -3.49 5.57 16.83
N GLY A 92 -2.61 4.94 17.60
CA GLY A 92 -2.78 4.74 19.05
C GLY A 92 -3.71 3.57 19.43
N ALA A 93 -4.09 2.74 18.47
CA ALA A 93 -4.90 1.53 18.70
C ALA A 93 -4.05 0.35 19.20
N LYS A 94 -4.74 -0.67 19.74
CA LYS A 94 -4.12 -1.93 20.14
C LYS A 94 -4.09 -2.92 18.97
N ILE A 95 -3.19 -3.89 19.05
CA ILE A 95 -3.11 -5.01 18.10
C ILE A 95 -3.43 -6.29 18.84
N ASP A 96 -4.24 -7.12 18.22
CA ASP A 96 -4.43 -8.50 18.62
C ASP A 96 -4.18 -9.42 17.42
N PHE A 97 -3.42 -10.48 17.69
CA PHE A 97 -2.82 -11.33 16.67
C PHE A 97 -3.61 -12.64 16.56
N VAL A 98 -4.29 -12.80 15.44
CA VAL A 98 -4.98 -14.02 15.03
C VAL A 98 -3.99 -14.95 14.33
N ASP A 99 -4.05 -16.23 14.65
CA ASP A 99 -3.14 -17.23 14.10
C ASP A 99 -3.37 -17.44 12.59
N ILE A 100 -2.46 -18.17 11.94
CA ILE A 100 -2.55 -18.52 10.52
C ILE A 100 -3.26 -19.85 10.29
N ASP A 101 -3.90 -19.96 9.13
CA ASP A 101 -4.12 -21.27 8.50
C ASP A 101 -2.77 -21.82 8.00
N PRO A 102 -2.35 -23.04 8.41
CA PRO A 102 -1.02 -23.56 8.11
C PRO A 102 -0.83 -24.01 6.65
N GLN A 103 -1.89 -24.09 5.85
CA GLN A 103 -1.82 -24.48 4.44
C GLN A 103 -1.67 -23.26 3.52
N SER A 104 -2.38 -22.19 3.84
CA SER A 104 -2.44 -20.95 3.05
C SER A 104 -1.55 -19.83 3.58
N TYR A 105 -1.14 -19.91 4.85
CA TYR A 105 -0.42 -18.86 5.58
C TYR A 105 -1.16 -17.53 5.73
N ASN A 106 -2.45 -17.51 5.39
CA ASN A 106 -3.35 -16.37 5.63
C ASN A 106 -3.91 -16.43 7.05
N ILE A 107 -4.58 -15.35 7.48
CA ILE A 107 -5.30 -15.30 8.76
C ILE A 107 -6.32 -16.44 8.86
N SER A 108 -6.31 -17.17 9.98
CA SER A 108 -7.31 -18.22 10.27
C SER A 108 -8.68 -17.60 10.49
N VAL A 109 -9.71 -18.28 10.00
CA VAL A 109 -11.12 -17.94 10.27
C VAL A 109 -11.76 -18.86 11.33
N GLU A 110 -11.06 -19.91 11.72
CA GLU A 110 -11.39 -20.82 12.84
C GLU A 110 -10.74 -20.32 14.13
#